data_AF-A0A7J0EU43-F1
#
_entry.id   AF-A0A7J0EU43-F1
#
_cell.length_a   1.000
_cell.length_b   1.000
_cell.length_c   1.000
_cell.angle_alpha   90.00
_cell.angle_beta   90.00
_cell.angle_gamma   90.00
#
_symmetry.space_group_name_H-M   'P 1'
#
loop_
_entity.id
_entity.type
_entity.pdbx_description
1 polymer ?
#
loop_
_entity_poly.entity_id
_entity_poly.type
_entity_poly.pdbx_seq_one_letter_code
_entity_poly.pdbx_strand_id
1 'polypeptide(L)'
;MAPPEDKPEVAEEVHGGEALDFHHRHYHRFPKGVPWVRYYGTYKDLNINIIWPGKDTVLVPQTFSGVDSVGTVSASLVTYASVQALQPDLIINAGTAGGFKVFDLYGVGLRQALSTPNLLKTLNLKVGKLSTGDSLETSPKDEASIIANHATIKDMEGAAVAYVADILKVPAIFVKAITDIVDGDKPTADEFLQNLAAVTAALDQAVTKVVNFINEKCLSDL
;
A
#
# COMPACT_ATOMS: atom_id res chain seq x y z
N MET A 1 4.86 20.24 -34.04
CA MET A 1 3.50 20.01 -33.52
C MET A 1 3.66 19.81 -32.02
N ALA A 2 3.17 20.73 -31.19
CA ALA A 2 3.21 20.56 -29.74
C ALA A 2 2.29 19.39 -29.34
N PRO A 3 2.62 18.60 -28.30
CA PRO A 3 1.72 17.56 -27.82
C PRO A 3 0.44 18.20 -27.25
N PRO A 4 -0.71 17.52 -27.35
CA PRO A 4 -1.99 18.07 -26.88
C PRO A 4 -1.95 18.25 -25.36
N GLU A 5 -2.52 19.36 -24.88
CA GLU A 5 -2.71 19.62 -23.45
C GLU A 5 -3.80 18.70 -22.91
N ASP A 6 -3.47 17.87 -21.92
CA ASP A 6 -4.41 17.04 -21.19
C ASP A 6 -5.38 17.94 -20.39
N LYS A 7 -6.68 17.82 -20.70
CA LYS A 7 -7.73 18.44 -19.89
C LYS A 7 -7.89 17.66 -18.58
N PRO A 8 -8.14 18.35 -17.45
CA PRO A 8 -8.40 17.68 -16.19
C PRO A 8 -9.71 16.89 -16.28
N GLU A 9 -9.64 15.59 -16.00
CA GLU A 9 -10.79 14.72 -15.82
C GLU A 9 -11.22 14.84 -14.35
N VAL A 10 -12.46 15.28 -14.12
CA VAL A 10 -13.05 15.44 -12.79
C VAL A 10 -13.64 14.09 -12.37
N ALA A 11 -13.18 13.52 -11.27
CA ALA A 11 -13.74 12.29 -10.71
C ALA A 11 -15.16 12.53 -10.17
N GLU A 12 -16.09 11.63 -10.49
CA GLU A 12 -17.50 11.71 -10.10
C GLU A 12 -17.72 11.65 -8.57
N GLU A 13 -18.68 12.45 -8.10
CA GLU A 13 -19.17 12.49 -6.72
C GLU A 13 -19.72 11.13 -6.26
N VAL A 14 -19.11 10.56 -5.21
CA VAL A 14 -19.71 9.45 -4.45
C VAL A 14 -20.50 10.01 -3.27
N HIS A 15 -21.80 9.74 -3.26
CA HIS A 15 -22.78 10.27 -2.31
C HIS A 15 -22.42 10.05 -0.83
N GLY A 16 -22.48 11.13 -0.03
CA GLY A 16 -22.87 11.09 1.39
C GLY A 16 -21.80 11.27 2.47
N GLY A 17 -20.56 11.63 2.12
CA GLY A 17 -19.50 12.04 3.06
C GLY A 17 -18.79 13.31 2.58
N GLU A 18 -18.09 14.03 3.46
CA GLU A 18 -17.25 15.18 3.05
C GLU A 18 -16.31 14.74 1.92
N ALA A 19 -16.49 15.34 0.74
CA ALA A 19 -15.79 14.91 -0.47
C ALA A 19 -14.29 15.21 -0.39
N LEU A 20 -13.47 14.21 -0.72
CA LEU A 20 -12.04 14.36 -0.92
C LEU A 20 -11.80 15.06 -2.27
N ASP A 21 -11.28 16.29 -2.25
CA ASP A 21 -10.91 17.00 -3.49
C ASP A 21 -9.56 16.47 -4.00
N PHE A 22 -9.59 15.52 -4.94
CA PHE A 22 -8.40 14.98 -5.58
C PHE A 22 -8.13 15.64 -6.93
N HIS A 23 -6.90 16.08 -7.14
CA HIS A 23 -6.40 16.49 -8.45
C HIS A 23 -5.50 15.41 -9.07
N HIS A 24 -5.69 15.13 -10.36
CA HIS A 24 -4.84 14.23 -11.16
C HIS A 24 -3.86 15.05 -12.02
N ARG A 25 -2.55 14.95 -11.76
CA ARG A 25 -1.51 15.54 -12.63
C ARG A 25 -0.22 14.71 -12.60
N HIS A 26 0.46 14.62 -13.75
CA HIS A 26 1.89 14.29 -13.78
C HIS A 26 2.68 15.38 -13.03
N TYR A 27 3.27 15.01 -11.90
CA TYR A 27 3.96 15.95 -11.04
C TYR A 27 5.36 16.27 -11.58
N HIS A 28 5.66 17.56 -11.77
CA HIS A 28 6.94 18.00 -12.37
C HIS A 28 8.20 17.59 -11.60
N ARG A 29 8.09 17.12 -10.34
CA ARG A 29 9.22 16.60 -9.56
C ARG A 29 9.47 15.10 -9.74
N PHE A 30 8.56 14.34 -10.36
CA PHE A 30 8.86 12.96 -10.75
C PHE A 30 9.57 12.94 -12.11
N PRO A 31 10.46 11.95 -12.36
CA PRO A 31 11.13 11.83 -13.65
C PRO A 31 10.11 11.72 -14.78
N LYS A 32 10.34 12.43 -15.90
CA LYS A 32 9.46 12.33 -17.07
C LYS A 32 9.49 10.90 -17.64
N GLY A 33 8.34 10.38 -18.02
CA GLY A 33 8.20 9.07 -18.67
C GLY A 33 8.07 7.87 -17.73
N VAL A 34 8.07 8.08 -16.41
CA VAL A 34 7.69 7.02 -15.46
C VAL A 34 6.17 6.81 -15.49
N PRO A 35 5.68 5.57 -15.30
CA PRO A 35 4.24 5.28 -15.31
C PRO A 35 3.52 5.69 -14.02
N TRP A 36 4.25 6.25 -13.05
CA TRP A 36 3.74 6.53 -11.70
C TRP A 36 2.58 7.53 -11.72
N VAL A 37 1.55 7.20 -10.96
CA VAL A 37 0.34 8.01 -10.81
C VAL A 37 0.32 8.60 -9.40
N ARG A 38 -0.07 9.88 -9.31
CA ARG A 38 -0.30 10.56 -8.03
C ARG A 38 -1.67 11.21 -8.05
N TYR A 39 -2.47 10.87 -7.05
CA TYR A 39 -3.64 11.63 -6.63
C TYR A 39 -3.25 12.41 -5.39
N TYR A 40 -3.65 13.67 -5.31
CA TYR A 40 -3.38 14.50 -4.15
C TYR A 40 -4.55 15.42 -3.84
N GLY A 41 -4.71 15.74 -2.57
CA GLY A 41 -5.81 16.55 -2.08
C GLY A 41 -5.57 16.93 -0.63
N THR A 42 -6.45 17.79 -0.11
CA THR A 42 -6.50 18.11 1.31
C THR A 42 -7.75 17.49 1.89
N TYR A 43 -7.61 16.82 3.03
CA TYR A 43 -8.72 16.28 3.81
C TYR A 43 -8.56 16.74 5.25
N LYS A 44 -9.49 17.59 5.70
CA LYS A 44 -9.33 18.31 6.96
C LYS A 44 -7.97 19.03 6.99
N ASP A 45 -7.14 18.79 8.01
CA ASP A 45 -5.83 19.42 8.13
C ASP A 45 -4.69 18.60 7.49
N LEU A 46 -5.02 17.49 6.81
CA LEU A 46 -4.04 16.59 6.19
C LEU A 46 -3.88 16.86 4.70
N ASN A 47 -2.63 16.99 4.25
CA ASN A 47 -2.28 16.93 2.83
C ASN A 47 -2.06 15.47 2.43
N ILE A 48 -3.04 14.89 1.74
CA ILE A 48 -3.02 13.47 1.35
C ILE A 48 -2.43 13.32 -0.04
N ASN A 49 -1.51 12.37 -0.18
CA ASN A 49 -0.93 11.96 -1.45
C ASN A 49 -1.03 10.45 -1.59
N ILE A 50 -1.81 10.00 -2.57
CA ILE A 50 -1.92 8.59 -2.95
C ILE A 50 -1.05 8.39 -4.18
N ILE A 51 -0.08 7.50 -4.09
CA ILE A 51 0.92 7.30 -5.13
C ILE A 51 0.98 5.81 -5.46
N TRP A 52 0.84 5.51 -6.73
CA TRP A 52 0.79 4.15 -7.26
C TRP A 52 1.85 4.01 -8.36
N PRO A 53 2.62 2.89 -8.42
CA PRO A 53 3.61 2.66 -9.46
C PRO A 53 3.08 2.67 -10.90
N GLY A 54 1.76 2.65 -11.10
CA GLY A 54 1.16 2.66 -12.42
C GLY A 54 1.30 1.31 -13.12
N LYS A 55 1.18 1.34 -14.45
CA LYS A 55 1.12 0.13 -15.27
C LYS A 55 2.34 -0.06 -16.15
N ASP A 56 2.82 -1.29 -16.21
CA ASP A 56 3.74 -1.73 -17.25
C ASP A 56 2.95 -2.01 -18.54
N THR A 57 3.40 -1.40 -19.64
CA THR A 57 2.78 -1.51 -20.96
C THR A 57 3.63 -2.33 -21.94
N VAL A 58 4.80 -2.81 -21.50
CA VAL A 58 5.75 -3.57 -22.33
C VAL A 58 5.41 -5.06 -22.31
N LEU A 59 4.98 -5.57 -21.16
CA LEU A 59 4.80 -7.00 -20.92
C LEU A 59 3.55 -7.61 -21.58
N VAL A 60 2.63 -6.82 -22.13
CA VAL A 60 1.39 -7.36 -22.72
C VAL A 60 0.99 -6.64 -24.02
N PRO A 61 1.27 -7.21 -25.21
CA PRO A 61 0.76 -6.70 -26.49
C PRO A 61 -0.76 -6.84 -26.68
N GLN A 62 -1.48 -7.49 -25.75
CA GLN A 62 -2.89 -7.92 -25.94
C GLN A 62 -3.90 -7.44 -24.88
N THR A 63 -3.48 -6.74 -23.82
CA THR A 63 -4.41 -5.98 -22.96
C THR A 63 -4.25 -4.51 -23.28
N PHE A 64 -5.32 -3.85 -23.70
CA PHE A 64 -5.32 -2.43 -24.12
C PHE A 64 -4.88 -1.44 -23.01
N SER A 65 -4.62 -1.90 -21.79
CA SER A 65 -4.36 -1.05 -20.63
C SER A 65 -3.15 -1.42 -19.78
N GLY A 66 -2.33 -2.43 -20.14
CA GLY A 66 -1.15 -2.84 -19.35
C GLY A 66 -1.49 -3.56 -18.02
N VAL A 67 -0.47 -3.92 -17.24
CA VAL A 67 -0.60 -4.57 -15.92
C VAL A 67 0.05 -3.75 -14.83
N ASP A 68 -0.46 -3.81 -13.61
CA ASP A 68 0.07 -3.00 -12.51
C ASP A 68 1.52 -3.41 -12.18
N SER A 69 2.39 -2.41 -12.00
CA SER A 69 3.80 -2.60 -11.66
C SER A 69 3.97 -2.93 -10.17
N VAL A 70 3.59 -4.15 -9.80
CA VAL A 70 3.74 -4.73 -8.44
C VAL A 70 5.21 -5.06 -8.13
N GLY A 71 5.48 -5.42 -6.87
CA GLY A 71 6.78 -5.91 -6.43
C GLY A 71 7.69 -4.85 -5.82
N THR A 72 8.77 -5.35 -5.23
CA THR A 72 9.67 -4.61 -4.34
C THR A 72 10.41 -3.49 -5.06
N VAL A 73 10.85 -3.72 -6.31
CA VAL A 73 11.60 -2.74 -7.11
C VAL A 73 10.73 -1.51 -7.38
N SER A 74 9.55 -1.70 -7.97
CA SER A 74 8.61 -0.61 -8.28
C SER A 74 8.21 0.17 -7.02
N ALA A 75 7.89 -0.54 -5.94
CA ALA A 75 7.52 0.04 -4.66
C ALA A 75 8.66 0.87 -4.02
N SER A 76 9.89 0.37 -4.06
CA SER A 76 11.05 1.09 -3.52
C SER A 76 11.35 2.38 -4.30
N LEU A 77 11.31 2.33 -5.64
CA LEU A 77 11.57 3.48 -6.50
C LEU A 77 10.54 4.59 -6.30
N VAL A 78 9.25 4.22 -6.30
CA VAL A 78 8.18 5.20 -6.11
C VAL A 78 8.20 5.79 -4.71
N THR A 79 8.51 4.98 -3.68
CA THR A 79 8.64 5.46 -2.29
C THR A 79 9.79 6.46 -2.19
N TYR A 80 10.96 6.12 -2.74
CA TYR A 80 12.15 6.98 -2.70
C TYR A 80 11.86 8.33 -3.36
N ALA A 81 11.34 8.31 -4.59
CA ALA A 81 11.03 9.53 -5.32
C ALA A 81 9.97 10.36 -4.60
N SER A 82 8.95 9.71 -4.02
CA SER A 82 7.87 10.39 -3.29
C SER A 82 8.39 11.10 -2.05
N VAL A 83 9.24 10.45 -1.27
CA VAL A 83 9.85 11.06 -0.09
C VAL A 83 10.73 12.25 -0.47
N GLN A 84 11.56 12.12 -1.51
CA GLN A 84 12.41 13.22 -1.99
C GLN A 84 11.58 14.42 -2.49
N ALA A 85 10.50 14.14 -3.21
CA ALA A 85 9.69 15.17 -3.86
C ALA A 85 8.71 15.86 -2.91
N LEU A 86 8.17 15.13 -1.93
CA LEU A 86 7.03 15.56 -1.11
C LEU A 86 7.36 15.74 0.36
N GLN A 87 8.44 15.11 0.86
CA GLN A 87 8.87 15.16 2.26
C GLN A 87 7.70 14.92 3.24
N PRO A 88 6.99 13.76 3.13
CA PRO A 88 5.83 13.49 3.98
C PRO A 88 6.25 13.24 5.44
N ASP A 89 5.40 13.62 6.38
CA ASP A 89 5.59 13.34 7.80
C ASP A 89 5.38 11.86 8.16
N LEU A 90 4.55 11.17 7.37
CA LEU A 90 4.17 9.77 7.57
C LEU A 90 3.91 9.08 6.22
N ILE A 91 4.35 7.83 6.11
CA ILE A 91 4.02 6.93 5.00
C ILE A 91 3.00 5.89 5.47
N ILE A 92 1.97 5.63 4.66
CA ILE A 92 1.04 4.52 4.84
C ILE A 92 1.16 3.60 3.64
N ASN A 93 1.71 2.40 3.83
CA ASN A 93 1.66 1.36 2.80
C ASN A 93 0.37 0.55 3.01
N ALA A 94 -0.62 0.81 2.16
CA ALA A 94 -1.90 0.12 2.17
C ALA A 94 -2.01 -0.82 0.96
N GLY A 95 -2.51 -2.04 1.18
CA GLY A 95 -2.72 -2.99 0.09
C GLY A 95 -3.30 -4.32 0.56
N THR A 96 -3.69 -5.15 -0.39
CA THR A 96 -4.08 -6.54 -0.12
C THR A 96 -2.85 -7.40 0.18
N ALA A 97 -3.05 -8.52 0.86
CA ALA A 97 -2.00 -9.45 1.23
C ALA A 97 -2.58 -10.87 1.43
N GLY A 98 -1.71 -11.88 1.37
CA GLY A 98 -2.04 -13.22 1.87
C GLY A 98 -1.87 -13.30 3.38
N GLY A 99 -2.64 -14.16 4.04
CA GLY A 99 -2.56 -14.43 5.47
C GLY A 99 -2.41 -15.92 5.77
N PHE A 100 -1.87 -16.26 6.94
CA PHE A 100 -1.78 -17.65 7.41
C PHE A 100 -2.78 -17.88 8.56
N LYS A 101 -3.48 -19.04 8.56
CA LYS A 101 -4.46 -19.42 9.61
C LYS A 101 -3.80 -19.65 10.96
N VAL A 102 -2.62 -20.29 10.99
CA VAL A 102 -2.02 -20.80 12.22
C VAL A 102 -0.75 -20.06 12.60
N PHE A 103 -0.89 -18.87 13.22
CA PHE A 103 0.20 -18.27 13.98
C PHE A 103 -0.34 -17.43 15.15
N ASP A 104 -0.31 -18.00 16.36
CA ASP A 104 -0.55 -17.31 17.64
C ASP A 104 0.70 -16.60 18.19
N LEU A 105 1.78 -16.51 17.41
CA LEU A 105 3.06 -15.99 17.87
C LEU A 105 3.41 -14.65 17.20
N TYR A 106 3.40 -13.61 18.02
CA TYR A 106 4.03 -12.33 17.73
C TYR A 106 5.53 -12.53 17.50
N GLY A 107 6.11 -11.67 16.68
CA GLY A 107 7.54 -11.46 16.81
C GLY A 107 8.03 -10.20 16.12
N VAL A 108 9.34 -10.07 16.15
CA VAL A 108 10.08 -8.89 15.72
C VAL A 108 10.46 -9.04 14.25
N GLY A 109 10.12 -8.07 13.40
CA GLY A 109 10.65 -7.94 12.04
C GLY A 109 11.99 -7.20 12.06
N LEU A 110 12.84 -7.40 11.05
CA LEU A 110 14.14 -6.71 10.92
C LEU A 110 14.01 -5.18 10.84
N ARG A 111 12.85 -4.67 10.44
CA ARG A 111 12.50 -3.25 10.39
C ARG A 111 11.14 -3.07 11.07
N GLN A 112 11.06 -2.11 11.98
CA GLN A 112 9.85 -1.84 12.75
C GLN A 112 9.03 -0.75 12.05
N ALA A 113 7.72 -0.99 11.93
CA ALA A 113 6.77 0.08 11.63
C ALA A 113 6.75 1.10 12.78
N LEU A 114 6.26 2.30 12.52
CA LEU A 114 5.96 3.27 13.58
C LEU A 114 5.01 2.62 14.60
N SER A 115 5.33 2.75 15.89
CA SER A 115 4.46 2.26 16.96
C SER A 115 3.23 3.13 17.06
N THR A 116 2.04 2.54 16.93
CA THR A 116 0.76 3.26 16.96
C THR A 116 -0.25 2.60 17.92
N PRO A 117 0.08 2.51 19.23
CA PRO A 117 -0.75 1.79 20.20
C PRO A 117 -2.15 2.39 20.35
N ASN A 118 -2.31 3.71 20.22
CA ASN A 118 -3.62 4.34 20.38
C ASN A 118 -4.53 4.06 19.18
N LEU A 119 -4.00 4.09 17.96
CA LEU A 119 -4.67 3.74 16.72
C LEU A 119 -5.13 2.29 16.79
N LEU A 120 -4.25 1.38 17.18
CA LEU A 120 -4.57 -0.04 17.31
C LEU A 120 -5.69 -0.27 18.32
N LYS A 121 -5.62 0.39 19.48
CA LYS A 121 -6.64 0.30 20.52
C LYS A 121 -7.98 0.87 20.08
N THR A 122 -7.98 2.04 19.44
CA THR A 122 -9.21 2.74 19.02
C THR A 122 -9.90 2.05 17.85
N LEU A 123 -9.13 1.56 16.87
CA LEU A 123 -9.67 0.93 15.68
C LEU A 123 -9.84 -0.60 15.83
N ASN A 124 -9.34 -1.18 16.93
CA ASN A 124 -9.37 -2.61 17.22
C ASN A 124 -8.82 -3.46 16.05
N LEU A 125 -7.69 -3.03 15.48
CA LEU A 125 -7.04 -3.70 14.37
C LEU A 125 -6.15 -4.84 14.87
N LYS A 126 -6.06 -5.91 14.05
CA LYS A 126 -5.12 -7.00 14.30
C LYS A 126 -3.70 -6.57 13.93
N VAL A 127 -2.73 -6.98 14.73
CA VAL A 127 -1.30 -6.78 14.46
C VAL A 127 -0.69 -8.11 14.06
N GLY A 128 0.16 -8.08 13.03
CA GLY A 128 0.83 -9.26 12.51
C GLY A 128 2.19 -8.90 11.92
N LYS A 129 3.07 -9.90 11.81
CA LYS A 129 4.33 -9.73 11.10
C LYS A 129 4.15 -9.94 9.61
N LEU A 130 4.67 -9.00 8.84
CA LEU A 130 4.68 -9.05 7.39
C LEU A 130 5.99 -9.67 6.89
N SER A 131 5.88 -10.65 6.00
CA SER A 131 6.97 -11.14 5.15
C SER A 131 6.72 -10.70 3.71
N THR A 132 7.77 -10.29 3.01
CA THR A 132 7.67 -9.74 1.66
C THR A 132 8.53 -10.55 0.69
N GLY A 133 8.01 -10.84 -0.50
CA GLY A 133 8.77 -11.41 -1.60
C GLY A 133 8.08 -11.17 -2.95
N ASP A 134 8.83 -11.12 -4.05
CA ASP A 134 8.32 -10.77 -5.38
C ASP A 134 7.53 -11.87 -6.10
N SER A 135 7.25 -13.00 -5.44
CA SER A 135 6.43 -14.09 -5.97
C SER A 135 5.07 -14.11 -5.29
N LEU A 136 3.99 -14.18 -6.09
CA LEU A 136 2.63 -14.33 -5.58
C LEU A 136 2.45 -15.70 -4.90
N GLU A 137 2.85 -16.75 -5.60
CA GLU A 137 2.88 -18.12 -5.09
C GLU A 137 3.95 -18.28 -4.00
N THR A 138 3.74 -19.25 -3.11
CA THR A 138 4.67 -19.56 -2.01
C THR A 138 5.35 -20.90 -2.29
N SER A 139 6.67 -20.90 -2.52
CA SER A 139 7.44 -22.14 -2.61
C SER A 139 7.71 -22.73 -1.22
N PRO A 140 8.08 -24.02 -1.09
CA PRO A 140 8.45 -24.61 0.21
C PRO A 140 9.60 -23.87 0.92
N LYS A 141 10.48 -23.22 0.15
CA LYS A 141 11.59 -22.41 0.71
C LYS A 141 11.09 -21.07 1.24
N ASP A 142 10.14 -20.46 0.56
CA ASP A 142 9.49 -19.23 1.01
C ASP A 142 8.70 -19.49 2.28
N GLU A 143 7.92 -20.57 2.29
CA GLU A 143 7.17 -21.02 3.46
C GLU A 143 8.09 -21.24 4.67
N ALA A 144 9.19 -21.99 4.50
CA ALA A 144 10.16 -22.18 5.58
C ALA A 144 10.73 -20.85 6.11
N SER A 145 10.94 -19.86 5.24
CA SER A 145 11.42 -18.54 5.62
C SER A 145 10.34 -17.72 6.35
N ILE A 146 9.09 -17.78 5.91
CA ILE A 146 7.93 -17.13 6.54
C ILE A 146 7.72 -17.69 7.95
N ILE A 147 7.76 -19.03 8.09
CA ILE A 147 7.66 -19.74 9.37
C ILE A 147 8.81 -19.33 10.30
N ALA A 148 10.05 -19.36 9.81
CA ALA A 148 11.23 -18.98 10.59
C ALA A 148 11.18 -17.52 11.05
N ASN A 149 10.54 -16.65 10.26
CA ASN A 149 10.32 -15.25 10.59
C ASN A 149 9.10 -15.03 11.49
N HIS A 150 8.31 -16.06 11.82
CA HIS A 150 7.02 -15.95 12.51
C HIS A 150 6.09 -14.91 11.87
N ALA A 151 6.06 -14.87 10.54
CA ALA A 151 5.21 -13.95 9.80
C ALA A 151 3.80 -14.52 9.64
N THR A 152 2.80 -13.65 9.77
CA THR A 152 1.38 -13.99 9.68
C THR A 152 0.72 -13.39 8.44
N ILE A 153 1.43 -12.49 7.76
CA ILE A 153 1.00 -11.77 6.56
C ILE A 153 2.10 -11.90 5.51
N LYS A 154 1.73 -12.12 4.25
CA LYS A 154 2.63 -12.17 3.08
C LYS A 154 2.21 -11.13 2.04
N ASP A 155 3.14 -10.32 1.57
CA ASP A 155 2.92 -9.39 0.44
C ASP A 155 4.13 -9.33 -0.51
N MET A 156 4.10 -8.36 -1.43
CA MET A 156 5.12 -8.20 -2.47
C MET A 156 5.89 -6.86 -2.37
N GLU A 157 5.57 -5.97 -1.42
CA GLU A 157 6.14 -4.61 -1.37
C GLU A 157 6.60 -4.13 0.01
N GLY A 158 5.94 -4.54 1.10
CA GLY A 158 5.97 -3.85 2.38
C GLY A 158 7.37 -3.69 2.97
N ALA A 159 8.19 -4.75 2.98
CA ALA A 159 9.56 -4.66 3.49
C ALA A 159 10.45 -3.72 2.67
N ALA A 160 10.21 -3.59 1.35
CA ALA A 160 10.95 -2.67 0.49
C ALA A 160 10.56 -1.21 0.77
N VAL A 161 9.27 -0.94 1.00
CA VAL A 161 8.81 0.37 1.45
C VAL A 161 9.40 0.72 2.82
N ALA A 162 9.38 -0.22 3.77
CA ALA A 162 9.98 -0.05 5.09
C ALA A 162 11.50 0.23 5.02
N TYR A 163 12.20 -0.42 4.09
CA TYR A 163 13.63 -0.22 3.87
C TYR A 163 13.93 1.22 3.42
N VAL A 164 13.20 1.72 2.42
CA VAL A 164 13.39 3.09 1.90
C VAL A 164 12.99 4.13 2.95
N ALA A 165 11.86 3.91 3.63
CA ALA A 165 11.39 4.80 4.68
C ALA A 165 12.42 4.94 5.82
N ASP A 166 13.02 3.84 6.28
CA ASP A 166 14.06 3.88 7.31
C ASP A 166 15.35 4.58 6.84
N ILE A 167 15.80 4.35 5.61
CA ILE A 167 17.00 5.04 5.07
C ILE A 167 16.77 6.55 5.02
N LEU A 168 15.57 6.97 4.61
CA LEU A 168 15.20 8.37 4.49
C LEU A 168 14.65 8.97 5.80
N LYS A 169 14.59 8.17 6.88
CA LYS A 169 14.13 8.57 8.21
C LYS A 169 12.71 9.14 8.23
N VAL A 170 11.83 8.58 7.41
CA VAL A 170 10.41 8.89 7.41
C VAL A 170 9.64 7.77 8.11
N PRO A 171 8.83 8.08 9.14
CA PRO A 171 7.97 7.09 9.80
C PRO A 171 7.00 6.42 8.82
N ALA A 172 6.76 5.12 9.00
CA ALA A 172 5.88 4.35 8.13
C ALA A 172 4.99 3.38 8.92
N ILE A 173 3.72 3.30 8.53
CA ILE A 173 2.76 2.27 8.99
C ILE A 173 2.26 1.43 7.80
N PHE A 174 1.74 0.25 8.10
CA PHE A 174 1.33 -0.74 7.09
C PHE A 174 -0.09 -1.21 7.40
N VAL A 175 -0.97 -1.10 6.41
CA VAL A 175 -2.37 -1.53 6.52
C VAL A 175 -2.60 -2.61 5.45
N LYS A 176 -2.70 -3.86 5.90
CA LYS A 176 -2.82 -5.02 5.00
C LYS A 176 -4.18 -5.68 5.16
N ALA A 177 -4.89 -5.83 4.06
CA ALA A 177 -6.18 -6.51 4.02
C ALA A 177 -6.03 -7.91 3.42
N ILE A 178 -6.46 -8.94 4.16
CA ILE A 178 -6.20 -10.34 3.78
C ILE A 178 -7.16 -10.79 2.69
N THR A 179 -6.65 -11.10 1.50
CA THR A 179 -7.42 -11.57 0.34
C THR A 179 -7.50 -13.09 0.24
N ASP A 180 -6.45 -13.76 0.67
CA ASP A 180 -6.25 -15.19 0.49
C ASP A 180 -5.58 -15.78 1.71
N ILE A 181 -5.85 -17.05 1.96
CA ILE A 181 -5.27 -17.82 3.05
C ILE A 181 -4.21 -18.74 2.46
N VAL A 182 -2.94 -18.40 2.69
CA VAL A 182 -1.78 -19.03 2.05
C VAL A 182 -1.65 -20.51 2.43
N ASP A 183 -2.03 -20.89 3.66
CA ASP A 183 -2.10 -22.26 4.16
C ASP A 183 -3.51 -22.87 4.05
N GLY A 184 -4.32 -22.34 3.13
CA GLY A 184 -5.68 -22.79 2.85
C GLY A 184 -5.77 -23.87 1.77
N ASP A 185 -6.98 -24.39 1.56
CA ASP A 185 -7.25 -25.46 0.59
C ASP A 185 -7.51 -24.93 -0.84
N LYS A 186 -7.55 -23.62 -1.02
CA LYS A 186 -7.84 -22.96 -2.30
C LYS A 186 -6.57 -22.46 -2.97
N PRO A 187 -6.48 -22.48 -4.31
CA PRO A 187 -5.41 -21.80 -5.02
C PRO A 187 -5.37 -20.31 -4.70
N THR A 188 -4.17 -19.77 -4.42
CA THR A 188 -3.96 -18.37 -4.01
C THR A 188 -4.54 -17.38 -5.00
N ALA A 189 -4.25 -17.53 -6.29
CA ALA A 189 -4.74 -16.62 -7.33
C ALA A 189 -6.28 -16.59 -7.42
N ASP A 190 -6.93 -17.75 -7.29
CA ASP A 190 -8.39 -17.86 -7.38
C ASP A 190 -9.07 -17.21 -6.16
N GLU A 191 -8.57 -17.48 -4.95
CA GLU A 191 -9.10 -16.87 -3.73
C GLU A 191 -8.86 -15.36 -3.71
N PHE A 192 -7.69 -14.92 -4.16
CA PHE A 192 -7.37 -13.51 -4.34
C PHE A 192 -8.40 -12.82 -5.24
N LEU A 193 -8.61 -13.33 -6.46
CA LEU A 193 -9.55 -12.72 -7.42
C LEU A 193 -11.00 -12.77 -6.92
N GLN A 194 -11.40 -13.86 -6.27
CA GLN A 194 -12.74 -14.01 -5.70
C GLN A 194 -13.03 -12.97 -4.61
N ASN A 195 -12.05 -12.70 -3.74
CA ASN A 195 -12.22 -11.86 -2.57
C ASN A 195 -11.85 -10.39 -2.80
N LEU A 196 -11.11 -10.09 -3.88
CA LEU A 196 -10.50 -8.78 -4.14
C LEU A 196 -11.48 -7.62 -3.93
N ALA A 197 -12.65 -7.64 -4.56
CA ALA A 197 -13.61 -6.54 -4.47
C ALA A 197 -14.07 -6.26 -3.02
N ALA A 198 -14.43 -7.31 -2.27
CA ALA A 198 -14.90 -7.17 -0.90
C ALA A 198 -13.78 -6.73 0.06
N VAL A 199 -12.57 -7.28 -0.14
CA VAL A 199 -11.42 -6.99 0.72
C VAL A 199 -10.86 -5.60 0.44
N THR A 200 -10.86 -5.13 -0.81
CA THR A 200 -10.50 -3.75 -1.15
C THR A 200 -11.50 -2.75 -0.58
N ALA A 201 -12.80 -3.05 -0.56
CA ALA A 201 -13.79 -2.22 0.12
C ALA A 201 -13.56 -2.16 1.65
N ALA A 202 -13.16 -3.28 2.27
CA ALA A 202 -12.79 -3.30 3.67
C ALA A 202 -11.49 -2.51 3.94
N LEU A 203 -10.52 -2.58 3.03
CA LEU A 203 -9.28 -1.81 3.08
C LEU A 203 -9.56 -0.31 2.99
N ASP A 204 -10.42 0.11 2.05
CA ASP A 204 -10.85 1.50 1.90
C ASP A 204 -11.46 2.06 3.20
N GLN A 205 -12.39 1.31 3.80
CA GLN A 205 -12.98 1.68 5.09
C GLN A 205 -11.93 1.75 6.21
N ALA A 206 -10.99 0.80 6.26
CA ALA A 206 -9.95 0.77 7.28
C ALA A 206 -8.98 1.95 7.13
N VAL A 207 -8.51 2.24 5.92
CA VAL A 207 -7.62 3.37 5.62
C VAL A 207 -8.33 4.69 5.91
N THR A 208 -9.60 4.83 5.55
CA THR A 208 -10.40 6.02 5.87
C THR A 208 -10.50 6.24 7.38
N LYS A 209 -10.69 5.18 8.17
CA LYS A 209 -10.68 5.27 9.65
C LYS A 209 -9.30 5.64 10.19
N VAL A 210 -8.23 5.10 9.62
CA VAL A 210 -6.84 5.44 9.98
C VAL A 210 -6.55 6.93 9.71
N VAL A 211 -6.88 7.43 8.51
CA VAL A 211 -6.71 8.85 8.14
C VAL A 211 -7.50 9.75 9.07
N ASN A 212 -8.77 9.43 9.35
CA ASN A 212 -9.58 10.18 10.30
C ASN A 212 -9.01 10.18 11.71
N PHE A 213 -8.39 9.08 12.14
CA PHE A 213 -7.76 8.99 13.45
C PHE A 213 -6.48 9.83 13.54
N ILE A 214 -5.69 9.91 12.46
CA ILE A 214 -4.42 10.65 12.39
C ILE A 214 -4.65 12.17 12.34
N ASN A 215 -5.78 12.61 11.75
CA ASN A 215 -6.10 14.04 11.69
C ASN A 215 -6.00 14.70 13.07
N GLU A 216 -5.37 15.88 13.13
CA GLU A 216 -5.13 16.66 14.34
C GLU A 216 -4.24 15.98 15.42
N LYS A 217 -3.47 14.93 15.07
CA LYS A 217 -2.58 14.24 16.01
C LYS A 217 -1.11 14.34 15.64
N CYS A 218 -0.26 14.35 16.67
CA CYS A 218 1.18 14.15 16.48
C CYS A 218 1.49 12.66 16.33
N LEU A 219 2.66 12.34 15.76
CA LEU A 219 3.11 10.95 15.61
C LEU A 219 3.22 10.18 16.95
N SER A 220 3.48 10.88 18.06
CA SER A 220 3.52 10.30 19.40
C SER A 220 2.14 9.89 19.95
N ASP A 221 1.07 10.45 19.38
CA ASP A 221 -0.30 10.20 19.83
C ASP A 221 -0.96 9.04 19.07
N LEU A 222 -0.24 8.46 18.10
CA LEU A 222 -0.74 7.41 17.25
C LEU A 222 -0.86 6.05 17.95
#